data_AF-A0A8J7GCV5-F1
#
_entry.id   AF-A0A8J7GCV5-F1
#
_cell.length_a   1.000
_cell.length_b   1.000
_cell.length_c   1.000
_cell.angle_alpha   90.00
_cell.angle_beta   90.00
_cell.angle_gamma   90.00
#
_symmetry.space_group_name_H-M   'P 1'
#
loop_
_entity.id
_entity.type
_entity.pdbx_description
1 polymer ?
#
loop_
_entity_poly.entity_id
_entity_poly.type
_entity_poly.pdbx_seq_one_letter_code
_entity_poly.pdbx_strand_id
1 'polypeptide(L)'
;MTEAFGRVLVLGGIRSGKSEYAEALLTGAPRVTYLATGPSRDDDAWAERVKAHLARRPEHWTTEEVGGALTDRLTDESALLVDDLGGWLTAAYDAVGWEGQVDPDPLVAAVAARRGPLVLVSPEVGLTVVQATESGRRFTDSLGVLNRRLAEVCDGVVLVVAGTPVWLKGTPPDRATLHRRSRTAPVRTRSTPGVVVSGVELTELPDPFDPTMMGMPDEDAREAARERLATLDVAGPGLGGLADTVAVAGGQQGTTAPVEYTDVRLVLLNSVGDARPAAGEGVYPLLADRAGVHLEIVELAADDADPVHGDVLTAEEVSAAIDRGRALAERAVDGGADLLVLGTLSDAGTPAAAIVSLLTGAEPPALLARIATADGHVDDNAWMARAATARDALRRIRAAARDPRSLLGALGGTELAVATGVILAAATRQTPVVIDGPLGVTAGLLARDIAGQTRHWLLLLDHGGHPTVKLGADVLGLYPVLDLKLGLGEGANALAALPLAQTALALGAALTSDVEPADGDSD
;
A
#
# COMPACT_ATOMS: atom_id res chain seq x y z
N MET A 1 -1.76 -30.50 -13.38
CA MET A 1 -2.06 -30.09 -14.77
C MET A 1 -2.06 -28.58 -14.77
N THR A 2 -0.96 -27.98 -15.22
CA THR A 2 -0.74 -26.54 -15.24
C THR A 2 -1.68 -25.95 -16.29
N GLU A 3 -2.59 -25.06 -15.90
CA GLU A 3 -3.35 -24.28 -16.89
C GLU A 3 -2.37 -23.58 -17.84
N ALA A 4 -2.66 -23.65 -19.13
CA ALA A 4 -1.76 -23.23 -20.18
C ALA A 4 -1.40 -21.75 -20.03
N PHE A 5 -0.13 -21.44 -19.73
CA PHE A 5 0.40 -20.09 -19.86
C PHE A 5 0.24 -19.66 -21.33
N GLY A 6 -0.60 -18.65 -21.59
CA GLY A 6 -0.86 -18.11 -22.92
C GLY A 6 0.27 -17.22 -23.44
N ARG A 7 -0.08 -16.26 -24.31
CA ARG A 7 0.85 -15.27 -24.89
C ARG A 7 0.87 -14.01 -24.03
N VAL A 8 2.03 -13.64 -23.50
CA VAL A 8 2.18 -12.48 -22.62
C VAL A 8 3.16 -11.48 -23.24
N LEU A 9 2.75 -10.22 -23.34
CA LEU A 9 3.60 -9.11 -23.73
C LEU A 9 4.08 -8.36 -22.47
N VAL A 10 5.39 -8.28 -22.28
CA VAL A 10 6.06 -7.60 -21.17
C VAL A 10 6.71 -6.33 -21.69
N LEU A 11 6.13 -5.19 -21.30
CA LEU A 11 6.56 -3.83 -21.62
C LEU A 11 7.40 -3.26 -20.48
N GLY A 12 8.31 -2.32 -20.78
CA GLY A 12 8.98 -1.57 -19.71
C GLY A 12 10.12 -0.68 -20.18
N GLY A 13 10.51 0.25 -19.30
CA GLY A 13 11.63 1.15 -19.54
C GLY A 13 13.00 0.45 -19.52
N ILE A 14 14.05 1.23 -19.81
CA ILE A 14 15.43 0.78 -19.62
C ILE A 14 15.66 0.52 -18.12
N ARG A 15 16.24 -0.65 -17.78
CA ARG A 15 16.48 -1.11 -16.39
C ARG A 15 15.23 -1.18 -15.51
N SER A 16 14.04 -1.33 -16.10
CA SER A 16 12.82 -1.51 -15.31
C SER A 16 12.64 -2.92 -14.75
N GLY A 17 13.49 -3.87 -15.12
CA GLY A 17 13.40 -5.28 -14.72
C GLY A 17 12.48 -6.15 -15.57
N LYS A 18 12.07 -5.67 -16.74
CA LYS A 18 11.18 -6.41 -17.67
C LYS A 18 11.72 -7.79 -18.09
N SER A 19 13.03 -7.92 -18.33
CA SER A 19 13.65 -9.19 -18.71
C SER A 19 13.65 -10.19 -17.55
N GLU A 20 13.96 -9.75 -16.32
CA GLU A 20 13.90 -10.63 -15.13
C GLU A 20 12.46 -11.12 -14.87
N TYR A 21 11.49 -10.23 -15.02
CA TYR A 21 10.08 -10.60 -14.88
C TYR A 21 9.64 -11.59 -15.97
N ALA A 22 10.03 -11.36 -17.22
CA ALA A 22 9.75 -12.26 -18.33
C ALA A 22 10.35 -13.66 -18.13
N GLU A 23 11.59 -13.72 -17.63
CA GLU A 23 12.25 -15.00 -17.29
C GLU A 23 11.47 -15.74 -16.19
N ALA A 24 11.05 -15.02 -15.14
CA ALA A 24 10.31 -15.59 -14.02
C ALA A 24 8.97 -16.24 -14.43
N LEU A 25 8.30 -15.73 -15.48
CA LEU A 25 7.06 -16.31 -16.00
C LEU A 25 7.24 -17.72 -16.58
N LEU A 26 8.45 -18.09 -16.99
CA LEU A 26 8.73 -19.37 -17.66
C LEU A 26 9.59 -20.33 -16.83
N THR A 27 10.01 -19.95 -15.61
CA THR A 27 10.85 -20.80 -14.73
C THR A 27 10.27 -22.19 -14.47
N GLY A 28 8.94 -22.33 -14.47
CA GLY A 28 8.24 -23.61 -14.26
C GLY A 28 8.06 -24.45 -15.53
N ALA A 29 8.44 -23.97 -16.71
CA ALA A 29 8.28 -24.69 -17.96
C ALA A 29 9.40 -25.74 -18.14
N PRO A 30 9.08 -26.96 -18.61
CA PRO A 30 10.05 -28.05 -18.69
C PRO A 30 11.12 -27.85 -19.77
N ARG A 31 10.83 -27.04 -20.80
CA ARG A 31 11.73 -26.67 -21.89
C ARG A 31 11.41 -25.23 -22.30
N VAL A 32 12.43 -24.38 -22.34
CA VAL A 32 12.31 -22.99 -22.77
C VAL A 32 13.40 -22.68 -23.80
N THR A 33 13.01 -22.01 -24.89
CA THR A 33 13.94 -21.43 -25.85
C THR A 33 13.88 -19.91 -25.76
N TYR A 34 15.01 -19.31 -25.40
CA TYR A 34 15.23 -17.88 -25.33
C TYR A 34 15.73 -17.39 -26.69
N LEU A 35 14.92 -16.57 -27.37
CA LEU A 35 15.23 -15.96 -28.65
C LEU A 35 15.79 -14.55 -28.43
N ALA A 36 17.10 -14.44 -28.54
CA ALA A 36 17.81 -13.17 -28.45
C ALA A 36 17.80 -12.46 -29.81
N THR A 37 17.28 -11.23 -29.84
CA THR A 37 17.09 -10.42 -31.06
C THR A 37 18.01 -9.19 -31.09
N GLY A 38 18.78 -8.95 -30.04
CA GLY A 38 19.72 -7.83 -29.96
C GLY A 38 20.91 -7.98 -30.91
N PRO A 39 21.50 -6.87 -31.39
CA PRO A 39 22.70 -6.94 -32.22
C PRO A 39 23.92 -7.39 -31.41
N SER A 40 24.79 -8.19 -32.01
CA SER A 40 26.14 -8.43 -31.49
C SER A 40 26.95 -7.13 -31.56
N ARG A 41 27.34 -6.57 -30.41
CA ARG A 41 28.20 -5.39 -30.31
C ARG A 41 29.57 -5.78 -29.76
N ASP A 42 30.64 -5.32 -30.41
CA ASP A 42 32.01 -5.40 -29.91
C ASP A 42 32.22 -4.30 -28.84
N ASP A 43 31.72 -4.54 -27.64
CA ASP A 43 31.94 -3.69 -26.46
C ASP A 43 32.06 -4.58 -25.21
N ASP A 44 33.13 -4.43 -24.44
CA ASP A 44 33.38 -5.19 -23.21
C ASP A 44 32.26 -5.02 -22.17
N ALA A 45 31.67 -3.82 -22.09
CA ALA A 45 30.53 -3.54 -21.20
C ALA A 45 29.24 -4.22 -21.68
N TRP A 46 29.11 -4.45 -22.99
CA TRP A 46 28.03 -5.25 -23.57
C TRP A 46 28.25 -6.75 -23.35
N ALA A 47 29.48 -7.23 -23.52
CA ALA A 47 29.86 -8.63 -23.30
C ALA A 47 29.61 -9.08 -21.86
N GLU A 48 29.96 -8.27 -20.86
CA GLU A 48 29.68 -8.59 -19.44
C GLU A 48 28.17 -8.56 -19.13
N ARG A 49 27.38 -7.70 -19.81
CA ARG A 49 25.91 -7.73 -19.68
C ARG A 49 25.30 -9.00 -20.26
N VAL A 50 25.78 -9.43 -21.43
CA VAL A 50 25.35 -10.69 -22.05
C VAL A 50 25.69 -11.88 -21.13
N LYS A 51 26.90 -11.88 -20.57
CA LYS A 51 27.35 -12.92 -19.61
C LYS A 51 26.50 -12.96 -18.34
N ALA A 52 26.19 -11.80 -17.76
CA ALA A 52 25.28 -11.73 -16.60
C ALA A 52 23.87 -12.24 -16.94
N HIS A 53 23.36 -11.93 -18.14
CA HIS A 53 22.06 -12.41 -18.60
C HIS A 53 22.03 -13.93 -18.81
N LEU A 54 23.11 -14.49 -19.39
CA LEU A 54 23.26 -15.93 -19.59
C LEU A 54 23.38 -16.69 -18.26
N ALA A 55 24.12 -16.15 -17.29
CA ALA A 55 24.34 -16.78 -15.98
C ALA A 55 23.08 -16.88 -15.10
N ARG A 56 22.04 -16.07 -15.37
CA ARG A 56 20.77 -16.10 -14.62
C ARG A 56 19.81 -17.19 -15.09
N ARG A 57 19.99 -17.69 -16.32
CA ARG A 57 19.06 -18.63 -16.95
C ARG A 57 19.28 -20.04 -16.39
N PRO A 58 18.21 -20.82 -16.14
CA PRO A 58 18.36 -22.22 -15.75
C PRO A 58 19.13 -23.04 -16.80
N GLU A 59 19.91 -24.04 -16.38
CA GLU A 59 20.74 -24.87 -17.28
C GLU A 59 19.94 -25.61 -18.37
N HIS A 60 18.64 -25.82 -18.16
CA HIS A 60 17.76 -26.50 -19.12
C HIS A 60 17.19 -25.56 -20.20
N TRP A 61 17.51 -24.27 -20.16
CA TRP A 61 17.10 -23.30 -21.17
C TRP A 61 18.07 -23.32 -22.35
N THR A 62 17.53 -23.21 -23.56
CA THR A 62 18.33 -23.03 -24.78
C THR A 62 18.26 -21.58 -25.22
N THR A 63 19.37 -21.02 -25.68
CA THR A 63 19.41 -19.64 -26.20
C THR A 63 19.75 -19.69 -27.68
N GLU A 64 18.94 -19.04 -28.51
CA GLU A 64 19.16 -18.87 -29.95
C GLU A 64 19.23 -17.38 -30.31
N GLU A 65 20.28 -16.99 -31.02
CA GLU A 65 20.42 -15.65 -31.59
C GLU A 65 19.69 -15.64 -32.94
N VAL A 66 18.61 -14.88 -33.05
CA VAL A 66 17.70 -14.91 -34.22
C VAL A 66 17.72 -13.65 -35.06
N GLY A 67 18.22 -12.53 -34.54
CA GLY A 67 18.24 -11.24 -35.22
C GLY A 67 16.85 -10.88 -35.81
N GLY A 68 16.80 -10.62 -37.12
CA GLY A 68 15.56 -10.29 -37.84
C GLY A 68 14.65 -11.49 -38.18
N ALA A 69 15.12 -12.73 -38.09
CA ALA A 69 14.40 -13.95 -38.50
C ALA A 69 13.51 -14.52 -37.37
N LEU A 70 12.83 -13.65 -36.62
CA LEU A 70 12.02 -14.01 -35.46
C LEU A 70 10.78 -14.82 -35.85
N THR A 71 10.09 -14.44 -36.92
CA THR A 71 8.82 -15.03 -37.35
C THR A 71 8.91 -16.54 -37.59
N ASP A 72 10.01 -16.99 -38.19
CA ASP A 72 10.24 -18.41 -38.54
C ASP A 72 10.42 -19.30 -37.30
N ARG A 73 10.75 -18.71 -36.14
CA ARG A 73 10.98 -19.43 -34.88
C ARG A 73 9.74 -19.51 -33.99
N LEU A 74 8.70 -18.75 -34.31
CA LEU A 74 7.44 -18.77 -33.57
C LEU A 74 6.55 -19.99 -33.90
N THR A 75 6.99 -20.88 -34.80
CA THR A 75 6.25 -22.10 -35.16
C THR A 75 6.40 -23.25 -34.16
N ASP A 76 7.42 -23.22 -33.29
CA ASP A 76 7.67 -24.28 -32.29
C ASP A 76 6.78 -24.08 -31.06
N GLU A 77 5.84 -24.98 -30.78
CA GLU A 77 4.88 -24.86 -29.68
C GLU A 77 5.47 -25.08 -28.27
N SER A 78 6.78 -25.32 -28.13
CA SER A 78 7.49 -25.30 -26.83
C SER A 78 7.52 -23.89 -26.22
N ALA A 79 7.83 -23.72 -24.94
CA ALA A 79 7.78 -22.39 -24.34
C ALA A 79 8.87 -21.47 -24.91
N LEU A 80 8.47 -20.29 -25.41
CA LEU A 80 9.38 -19.32 -26.01
C LEU A 80 9.43 -18.01 -25.20
N LEU A 81 10.63 -17.45 -25.07
CA LEU A 81 10.87 -16.09 -24.58
C LEU A 81 11.58 -15.30 -25.66
N VAL A 82 11.04 -14.14 -26.06
CA VAL A 82 11.67 -13.22 -27.02
C VAL A 82 12.14 -11.97 -26.30
N ASP A 83 13.44 -11.66 -26.32
CA ASP A 83 14.02 -10.48 -25.66
C ASP A 83 15.10 -9.83 -26.55
N ASP A 84 14.90 -8.62 -27.09
CA ASP A 84 13.65 -7.82 -27.09
C ASP A 84 13.17 -7.43 -28.49
N LEU A 85 11.89 -7.06 -28.59
CA LEU A 85 11.29 -6.60 -29.84
C LEU A 85 11.91 -5.29 -30.37
N GLY A 86 12.62 -4.54 -29.52
CA GLY A 86 13.40 -3.38 -29.94
C GLY A 86 14.63 -3.77 -30.78
N GLY A 87 15.33 -4.83 -30.37
CA GLY A 87 16.44 -5.43 -31.11
C GLY A 87 15.99 -6.00 -32.45
N TRP A 88 14.86 -6.70 -32.46
CA TRP A 88 14.25 -7.20 -33.70
C TRP A 88 13.94 -6.07 -34.67
N LEU A 89 13.27 -5.02 -34.18
CA LEU A 89 12.91 -3.87 -35.02
C LEU A 89 14.14 -3.12 -35.54
N THR A 90 15.20 -3.03 -34.74
CA THR A 90 16.49 -2.48 -35.15
C THR A 90 17.07 -3.30 -36.31
N ALA A 91 17.13 -4.63 -36.17
CA ALA A 91 17.63 -5.53 -37.21
C ALA A 91 16.78 -5.47 -38.50
N ALA A 92 15.46 -5.30 -38.37
CA ALA A 92 14.57 -5.13 -39.51
C ALA A 92 14.85 -3.82 -40.27
N TYR A 93 15.06 -2.70 -39.54
CA TYR A 93 15.46 -1.43 -40.14
C TYR A 93 16.85 -1.46 -40.77
N ASP A 94 17.80 -2.18 -40.17
CA ASP A 94 19.14 -2.36 -40.76
C ASP A 94 19.08 -3.12 -42.09
N ALA A 95 18.13 -4.06 -42.25
CA ALA A 95 17.96 -4.83 -43.47
C ALA A 95 17.28 -4.05 -44.61
N VAL A 96 16.27 -3.23 -44.30
CA VAL A 96 15.50 -2.47 -45.31
C VAL A 96 15.99 -1.02 -45.49
N GLY A 97 16.90 -0.57 -44.62
CA GLY A 97 17.35 0.81 -44.51
C GLY A 97 16.45 1.64 -43.59
N TRP A 98 17.06 2.54 -42.81
CA TRP A 98 16.39 3.43 -41.85
C TRP A 98 15.46 4.48 -42.49
N GLU A 99 15.53 4.61 -43.81
CA GLU A 99 14.60 5.44 -44.60
C GLU A 99 13.32 4.68 -45.00
N GLY A 100 13.36 3.34 -44.98
CA GLY A 100 12.25 2.47 -45.34
C GLY A 100 11.19 2.29 -44.24
N GLN A 101 10.26 1.37 -44.46
CA GLN A 101 9.20 1.02 -43.51
C GLN A 101 9.28 -0.48 -43.18
N VAL A 102 9.20 -0.80 -41.89
CA VAL A 102 9.09 -2.19 -41.41
C VAL A 102 7.63 -2.53 -41.24
N ASP A 103 7.18 -3.62 -41.88
CA ASP A 103 5.82 -4.13 -41.74
C ASP A 103 5.72 -5.08 -40.54
N PRO A 104 4.92 -4.78 -39.50
CA PRO A 104 4.73 -5.65 -38.36
C PRO A 104 3.73 -6.79 -38.61
N ASP A 105 2.96 -6.77 -39.70
CA ASP A 105 1.88 -7.75 -39.98
C ASP A 105 2.34 -9.21 -39.88
N PRO A 106 3.47 -9.62 -40.49
CA PRO A 106 3.89 -11.02 -40.45
C PRO A 106 4.18 -11.51 -39.02
N LEU A 107 4.81 -10.66 -38.20
CA LEU A 107 5.12 -11.00 -36.80
C LEU A 107 3.85 -11.08 -35.96
N VAL A 108 2.95 -10.10 -36.09
CA VAL A 108 1.67 -10.08 -35.37
C VAL A 108 0.83 -11.31 -35.73
N ALA A 109 0.78 -11.68 -37.02
CA ALA A 109 0.07 -12.87 -37.48
C ALA A 109 0.67 -14.16 -36.89
N ALA A 110 2.00 -14.28 -36.84
CA ALA A 110 2.66 -15.44 -36.23
C ALA A 110 2.39 -15.56 -34.73
N VAL A 111 2.43 -14.44 -33.99
CA VAL A 111 2.06 -14.41 -32.56
C VAL A 111 0.58 -14.77 -32.36
N ALA A 112 -0.30 -14.28 -33.22
CA ALA A 112 -1.74 -14.59 -33.16
C ALA A 112 -2.05 -16.06 -33.44
N ALA A 113 -1.30 -16.71 -34.33
CA ALA A 113 -1.51 -18.10 -34.73
C ALA A 113 -0.96 -19.13 -33.72
N ARG A 114 -0.02 -18.71 -32.88
CA ARG A 114 0.69 -19.57 -31.92
C ARG A 114 -0.21 -20.07 -30.78
N ARG A 115 0.00 -21.31 -30.34
CA ARG A 115 -0.78 -21.95 -29.26
C ARG A 115 0.05 -22.30 -28.02
N GLY A 116 1.36 -22.45 -28.18
CA GLY A 116 2.31 -22.70 -27.11
C GLY A 116 2.64 -21.45 -26.29
N PRO A 117 3.17 -21.60 -25.06
CA PRO A 117 3.54 -20.48 -24.21
C PRO A 117 4.50 -19.54 -24.91
N LEU A 118 4.25 -18.24 -24.79
CA LEU A 118 5.06 -17.19 -25.40
C LEU A 118 5.15 -15.98 -24.49
N VAL A 119 6.37 -15.56 -24.18
CA VAL A 119 6.63 -14.29 -23.49
C VAL A 119 7.41 -13.38 -24.43
N LEU A 120 6.85 -12.22 -24.76
CA LEU A 120 7.46 -11.21 -25.61
C LEU A 120 7.92 -10.04 -24.74
N VAL A 121 9.19 -9.68 -24.80
CA VAL A 121 9.74 -8.50 -24.10
C VAL A 121 9.88 -7.36 -25.11
N SER A 122 9.36 -6.18 -24.76
CA SER A 122 9.52 -4.98 -25.58
C SER A 122 9.80 -3.74 -24.72
N PRO A 123 10.65 -2.81 -25.17
CA PRO A 123 10.72 -1.48 -24.59
C PRO A 123 9.37 -0.75 -24.68
N GLU A 124 8.95 -0.11 -23.59
CA GLU A 124 7.83 0.84 -23.64
C GLU A 124 8.32 2.19 -24.17
N VAL A 125 7.70 2.63 -25.26
CA VAL A 125 8.08 3.84 -25.99
C VAL A 125 6.91 4.82 -26.01
N GLY A 126 7.16 6.07 -25.65
CA GLY A 126 6.13 7.12 -25.55
C GLY A 126 5.98 7.75 -24.16
N LEU A 127 6.66 7.21 -23.15
CA LEU A 127 6.72 7.78 -21.78
C LEU A 127 7.96 8.68 -21.56
N THR A 128 8.67 9.06 -22.63
CA THR A 128 9.89 9.87 -22.58
C THR A 128 9.80 11.04 -23.57
N VAL A 129 10.77 11.96 -23.55
CA VAL A 129 10.83 13.08 -24.48
C VAL A 129 10.91 12.61 -25.94
N VAL A 130 10.35 13.43 -26.85
CA VAL A 130 10.43 13.18 -28.29
C VAL A 130 11.89 13.11 -28.74
N GLN A 131 12.23 12.08 -29.52
CA GLN A 131 13.61 11.86 -29.98
C GLN A 131 14.10 13.00 -30.89
N ALA A 132 15.34 13.42 -30.67
CA ALA A 132 15.94 14.53 -31.43
C ALA A 132 16.19 14.17 -32.90
N THR A 133 16.56 12.90 -33.18
CA THR A 133 16.84 12.42 -34.52
C THR A 133 15.59 11.88 -35.21
N GLU A 134 15.55 11.98 -36.54
CA GLU A 134 14.46 11.42 -37.34
C GLU A 134 14.38 9.90 -37.22
N SER A 135 15.52 9.20 -37.25
CA SER A 135 15.59 7.75 -37.03
C SER A 135 15.05 7.33 -35.66
N GLY A 136 15.34 8.10 -34.61
CA GLY A 136 14.82 7.86 -33.27
C GLY A 136 13.31 8.03 -33.17
N ARG A 137 12.73 9.05 -33.83
CA ARG A 137 11.27 9.24 -33.90
C ARG A 137 10.61 8.09 -34.66
N ARG A 138 11.12 7.73 -35.83
CA ARG A 138 10.62 6.60 -36.64
C ARG A 138 10.64 5.27 -35.86
N PHE A 139 11.73 5.00 -35.15
CA PHE A 139 11.83 3.81 -34.28
C PHE A 139 10.78 3.82 -33.18
N THR A 140 10.64 4.95 -32.47
CA THR A 140 9.66 5.14 -31.38
C THR A 140 8.23 4.92 -31.89
N ASP A 141 7.88 5.52 -33.02
CA ASP A 141 6.55 5.40 -33.61
C ASP A 141 6.26 3.96 -34.06
N SER A 142 7.23 3.33 -34.72
CA SER A 142 7.08 1.95 -35.23
C SER A 142 6.99 0.92 -34.11
N LEU A 143 7.81 1.06 -33.07
CA LEU A 143 7.77 0.17 -31.90
C LEU A 143 6.48 0.38 -31.09
N GLY A 144 5.99 1.62 -31.00
CA GLY A 144 4.70 1.92 -30.38
C GLY A 144 3.52 1.28 -31.14
N VAL A 145 3.53 1.35 -32.47
CA VAL A 145 2.55 0.67 -33.33
C VAL A 145 2.63 -0.85 -33.15
N LEU A 146 3.83 -1.42 -33.15
CA LEU A 146 4.04 -2.86 -32.93
C LEU A 146 3.52 -3.30 -31.55
N ASN A 147 3.88 -2.61 -30.47
CA ASN A 147 3.45 -2.91 -29.12
C ASN A 147 1.92 -2.92 -29.00
N ARG A 148 1.26 -1.91 -29.57
CA ARG A 148 -0.21 -1.83 -29.59
C ARG A 148 -0.85 -3.05 -30.27
N ARG A 149 -0.34 -3.45 -31.43
CA ARG A 149 -0.90 -4.56 -32.20
C ARG A 149 -0.62 -5.92 -31.57
N LEU A 150 0.56 -6.08 -30.95
CA LEU A 150 0.86 -7.28 -30.16
C LEU A 150 -0.01 -7.37 -28.90
N ALA A 151 -0.26 -6.24 -28.23
CA ALA A 151 -1.17 -6.20 -27.09
C ALA A 151 -2.60 -6.66 -27.44
N GLU A 152 -3.07 -6.39 -28.65
CA GLU A 152 -4.38 -6.87 -29.14
C GLU A 152 -4.44 -8.41 -29.23
N VAL A 153 -3.37 -9.05 -29.73
CA VAL A 153 -3.34 -10.50 -29.98
C VAL A 153 -2.80 -11.34 -28.81
N CYS A 154 -2.11 -10.73 -27.85
CA CYS A 154 -1.66 -11.40 -26.63
C CYS A 154 -2.79 -11.59 -25.63
N ASP A 155 -2.71 -12.66 -24.84
CA ASP A 155 -3.68 -12.98 -23.78
C ASP A 155 -3.42 -12.13 -22.52
N GLY A 156 -2.16 -11.76 -22.28
CA GLY A 156 -1.74 -10.88 -21.19
C GLY A 156 -0.82 -9.75 -21.66
N VAL A 157 -0.92 -8.59 -21.00
CA VAL A 157 0.00 -7.45 -21.19
C VAL A 157 0.41 -6.91 -19.83
N VAL A 158 1.72 -6.75 -19.61
CA VAL A 158 2.29 -6.32 -18.34
C VAL A 158 3.27 -5.18 -18.59
N LEU A 159 3.13 -4.07 -17.88
CA LEU A 159 4.10 -2.98 -17.83
C LEU A 159 4.95 -3.10 -16.58
N VAL A 160 6.26 -3.29 -16.72
CA VAL A 160 7.20 -3.37 -15.60
C VAL A 160 7.84 -2.01 -15.35
N VAL A 161 7.62 -1.45 -14.16
CA VAL A 161 8.13 -0.15 -13.70
C VAL A 161 8.92 -0.36 -12.41
N ALA A 162 10.21 0.00 -12.42
CA ALA A 162 11.09 -0.15 -11.25
C ALA A 162 11.04 -1.55 -10.59
N GLY A 163 11.07 -2.61 -11.41
CA GLY A 163 10.98 -4.01 -10.98
C GLY A 163 9.56 -4.49 -10.66
N THR A 164 8.56 -3.61 -10.75
CA THR A 164 7.18 -3.91 -10.34
C THR A 164 6.29 -4.14 -11.57
N PRO A 165 5.67 -5.33 -11.72
CA PRO A 165 4.77 -5.62 -12.82
C PRO A 165 3.37 -5.01 -12.60
N VAL A 166 2.85 -4.30 -13.60
CA VAL A 166 1.49 -3.76 -13.66
C VAL A 166 0.76 -4.44 -14.81
N TRP A 167 -0.20 -5.31 -14.52
CA TRP A 167 -0.98 -6.01 -15.55
C TRP A 167 -2.00 -5.04 -16.17
N LEU A 168 -1.86 -4.78 -17.46
CA LEU A 168 -2.73 -3.92 -18.26
C LEU A 168 -3.85 -4.71 -18.94
N LYS A 169 -3.62 -6.00 -19.21
CA LYS A 169 -4.57 -6.93 -19.84
C LYS A 169 -4.31 -8.35 -19.31
N GLY A 170 -5.38 -9.10 -19.09
CA GLY A 170 -5.30 -10.46 -18.55
C GLY A 170 -5.14 -10.50 -17.03
N THR A 171 -5.19 -11.70 -16.47
CA THR A 171 -5.09 -11.93 -15.02
C THR A 171 -3.64 -12.26 -14.65
N PRO A 172 -3.09 -11.69 -13.56
CA PRO A 172 -1.77 -12.08 -13.06
C PRO A 172 -1.73 -13.59 -12.74
N PRO A 173 -0.63 -14.31 -13.05
CA PRO A 173 -0.50 -15.71 -12.68
C PRO A 173 -0.57 -15.85 -11.15
N ASP A 174 -1.21 -16.93 -10.69
CA ASP A 174 -1.40 -17.20 -9.26
C ASP A 174 -0.06 -17.18 -8.52
N ARG A 175 0.08 -16.23 -7.60
CA ARG A 175 1.27 -16.01 -6.76
C ARG A 175 1.71 -17.27 -6.01
N ALA A 176 0.83 -18.26 -5.83
CA ALA A 176 1.14 -19.54 -5.19
C ALA A 176 2.14 -20.43 -5.97
N THR A 177 2.29 -20.24 -7.28
CA THR A 177 3.14 -21.11 -8.12
C THR A 177 4.60 -20.68 -8.20
N LEU A 178 4.94 -19.42 -7.84
CA LEU A 178 6.29 -18.89 -8.00
C LEU A 178 7.21 -19.13 -6.78
N HIS A 179 6.66 -19.42 -5.59
CA HIS A 179 7.45 -19.63 -4.37
C HIS A 179 6.92 -20.76 -3.49
N ARG A 180 7.01 -22.01 -3.94
CA ARG A 180 6.87 -23.17 -3.07
C ARG A 180 8.20 -23.90 -2.89
N ARG A 181 9.11 -23.30 -2.11
CA ARG A 181 10.05 -24.11 -1.32
C ARG A 181 9.43 -24.33 0.06
N SER A 182 9.22 -25.60 0.35
CA SER A 182 8.78 -26.16 1.61
C SER A 182 9.44 -25.49 2.82
N ARG A 183 8.64 -25.17 3.84
CA ARG A 183 8.96 -25.38 5.26
C ARG A 183 7.69 -25.23 6.09
N THR A 184 7.12 -26.37 6.46
CA THR A 184 6.18 -26.48 7.59
C THR A 184 6.96 -26.20 8.87
N ALA A 185 6.71 -25.05 9.48
CA ALA A 185 7.01 -24.81 10.88
C ALA A 185 5.71 -24.97 11.70
N PRO A 186 5.77 -25.44 12.95
CA PRO A 186 4.58 -25.68 13.75
C PRO A 186 3.89 -24.35 14.07
N VAL A 187 2.63 -24.23 13.68
CA VAL A 187 1.76 -23.14 14.09
C VAL A 187 1.52 -23.29 15.59
N ARG A 188 2.02 -22.34 16.39
CA ARG A 188 1.59 -22.21 17.79
C ARG A 188 0.13 -21.80 17.79
N THR A 189 -0.71 -22.60 18.43
CA THR A 189 -2.11 -22.26 18.71
C THR A 189 -2.14 -21.05 19.65
N ARG A 190 -2.39 -19.85 19.09
CA ARG A 190 -2.81 -18.69 19.86
C ARG A 190 -4.31 -18.84 20.17
N SER A 191 -4.73 -18.45 21.37
CA SER A 191 -6.14 -18.37 21.77
C SER A 191 -6.87 -17.40 20.84
N THR A 192 -8.03 -17.81 20.33
CA THR A 192 -8.86 -17.00 19.43
C THR A 192 -9.23 -15.67 20.10
N PRO A 193 -8.87 -14.50 19.54
CA PRO A 193 -9.34 -13.23 20.05
C PRO A 193 -10.87 -13.17 19.94
N GLY A 194 -11.56 -12.91 21.04
CA GLY A 194 -13.01 -12.79 21.05
C GLY A 194 -13.46 -11.51 20.34
N VAL A 195 -14.51 -11.60 19.51
CA VAL A 195 -15.23 -10.43 19.00
C VAL A 195 -16.17 -9.94 20.10
N VAL A 196 -16.01 -8.71 20.55
CA VAL A 196 -16.89 -8.08 21.54
C VAL A 196 -17.69 -7.00 20.82
N VAL A 197 -19.02 -7.08 20.90
CA VAL A 197 -19.90 -5.98 20.49
C VAL A 197 -20.37 -5.29 21.75
N SER A 198 -20.00 -4.03 21.93
CA SER A 198 -20.34 -3.27 23.13
C SER A 198 -21.22 -2.08 22.78
N GLY A 199 -22.38 -2.01 23.44
CA GLY A 199 -23.08 -0.75 23.65
C GLY A 199 -22.50 -0.13 24.92
N VAL A 200 -21.64 0.88 24.79
CA VAL A 200 -21.06 1.52 25.97
C VAL A 200 -22.09 2.51 26.52
N GLU A 201 -22.72 2.18 27.65
CA GLU A 201 -23.34 3.21 28.49
C GLU A 201 -22.22 3.82 29.35
N LEU A 202 -22.02 5.13 29.25
CA LEU A 202 -21.10 5.86 30.13
C LEU A 202 -21.69 5.84 31.55
N THR A 203 -21.26 4.91 32.39
CA THR A 203 -21.68 4.86 33.80
C THR A 203 -20.97 5.92 34.64
N GLU A 204 -19.74 6.29 34.26
CA GLU A 204 -18.95 7.37 34.85
C GLU A 204 -18.26 8.16 33.73
N LEU A 205 -18.26 9.49 33.85
CA LEU A 205 -17.53 10.35 32.92
C LEU A 205 -16.03 10.26 33.21
N PRO A 206 -15.17 10.20 32.19
CA PRO A 206 -13.73 10.26 32.39
C PRO A 206 -13.37 11.58 33.07
N ASP A 207 -12.24 11.60 33.80
CA ASP A 207 -11.73 12.80 34.44
C ASP A 207 -11.64 13.98 33.44
N PRO A 208 -11.70 15.25 33.87
CA PRO A 208 -11.56 16.37 32.95
C PRO A 208 -10.27 16.26 32.12
N PHE A 209 -10.38 16.40 30.80
CA PHE A 209 -9.23 16.34 29.91
C PHE A 209 -8.27 17.50 30.19
N ASP A 210 -7.05 17.18 30.61
CA ASP A 210 -5.94 18.14 30.72
C ASP A 210 -4.91 17.90 29.61
N PRO A 211 -4.84 18.77 28.58
CA PRO A 211 -3.89 18.62 27.48
C PRO A 211 -2.43 18.79 27.93
N THR A 212 -2.16 19.37 29.10
CA THR A 212 -0.80 19.59 29.60
C THR A 212 -0.15 18.34 30.18
N MET A 213 -0.96 17.31 30.48
CA MET A 213 -0.51 16.03 31.01
C MET A 213 0.07 15.10 29.93
N MET A 214 0.04 15.50 28.66
CA MET A 214 0.45 14.64 27.55
C MET A 214 1.97 14.63 27.38
N GLY A 215 2.59 13.48 27.69
CA GLY A 215 4.02 13.25 27.52
C GLY A 215 4.44 13.13 26.04
N MET A 216 5.67 13.52 25.75
CA MET A 216 6.32 13.21 24.48
C MET A 216 6.92 11.80 24.55
N PRO A 217 6.95 11.05 23.44
CA PRO A 217 7.84 9.88 23.32
C PRO A 217 9.29 10.27 23.62
N ASP A 218 10.06 9.31 24.11
CA ASP A 218 11.48 9.47 24.43
C ASP A 218 12.32 9.53 23.15
N GLU A 219 12.77 10.73 22.78
CA GLU A 219 13.53 10.91 21.55
C GLU A 219 14.96 10.33 21.65
N ASP A 220 15.54 10.28 22.86
CA ASP A 220 16.86 9.67 23.07
C ASP A 220 16.76 8.15 22.90
N ALA A 221 15.71 7.52 23.44
CA ALA A 221 15.45 6.10 23.24
C ALA A 221 15.14 5.76 21.78
N ARG A 222 14.42 6.65 21.07
CA ARG A 222 14.13 6.50 19.64
C ARG A 222 15.40 6.48 18.80
N GLU A 223 16.30 7.44 19.02
CA GLU A 223 17.54 7.52 18.26
C GLU A 223 18.47 6.36 18.63
N ALA A 224 18.58 6.02 19.91
CA ALA A 224 19.35 4.86 20.35
C ALA A 224 18.81 3.54 19.78
N ALA A 225 17.50 3.39 19.62
CA ALA A 225 16.89 2.23 18.95
C ALA A 225 17.25 2.17 17.46
N ARG A 226 17.27 3.33 16.77
CA ARG A 226 17.69 3.45 15.36
C ARG A 226 19.17 3.11 15.19
N GLU A 227 20.04 3.66 16.03
CA GLU A 227 21.48 3.39 16.00
C GLU A 227 21.77 1.91 16.24
N ARG A 228 21.09 1.29 17.22
CA ARG A 228 21.22 -0.14 17.51
C ARG A 228 20.84 -1.01 16.32
N LEU A 229 19.81 -0.66 15.55
CA LEU A 229 19.41 -1.43 14.36
C LEU A 229 20.52 -1.50 13.30
N ALA A 230 21.36 -0.46 13.20
CA ALA A 230 22.47 -0.43 12.24
C ALA A 230 23.61 -1.38 12.60
N THR A 231 23.65 -1.89 13.85
CA THR A 231 24.71 -2.78 14.34
C THR A 231 24.27 -4.25 14.44
N LEU A 232 23.00 -4.55 14.11
CA LEU A 232 22.47 -5.92 14.13
C LEU A 232 23.05 -6.78 13.02
N ASP A 233 23.30 -8.06 13.33
CA ASP A 233 23.70 -9.07 12.34
C ASP A 233 22.52 -9.44 11.42
N VAL A 234 22.32 -8.63 10.38
CA VAL A 234 21.36 -8.87 9.30
C VAL A 234 22.11 -8.93 7.98
N ALA A 235 22.11 -10.11 7.34
CA ALA A 235 22.67 -10.25 6.00
C ALA A 235 21.91 -9.36 4.99
N GLY A 236 22.58 -8.34 4.42
CA GLY A 236 22.01 -7.43 3.41
C GLY A 236 21.82 -5.99 3.92
N PRO A 237 20.94 -5.18 3.31
CA PRO A 237 20.79 -3.76 3.65
C PRO A 237 19.97 -3.49 4.93
N GLY A 238 19.78 -4.49 5.80
CA GLY A 238 18.98 -4.37 7.03
C GLY A 238 17.46 -4.45 6.82
N LEU A 239 16.69 -3.83 7.71
CA LEU A 239 15.21 -3.87 7.73
C LEU A 239 14.54 -2.90 6.74
N GLY A 240 15.32 -2.11 5.99
CA GLY A 240 14.78 -1.11 5.05
C GLY A 240 13.83 -0.12 5.73
N GLY A 241 12.69 0.18 5.10
CA GLY A 241 11.69 1.12 5.65
C GLY A 241 11.06 0.67 6.98
N LEU A 242 11.12 -0.62 7.32
CA LEU A 242 10.61 -1.13 8.60
C LEU A 242 11.50 -0.74 9.80
N ALA A 243 12.73 -0.26 9.56
CA ALA A 243 13.60 0.25 10.62
C ALA A 243 12.97 1.44 11.36
N ASP A 244 12.22 2.29 10.65
CA ASP A 244 11.54 3.44 11.25
C ASP A 244 10.47 3.02 12.25
N THR A 245 9.79 1.89 12.02
CA THR A 245 8.82 1.33 12.97
C THR A 245 9.48 0.99 14.30
N VAL A 246 10.66 0.36 14.27
CA VAL A 246 11.40 0.01 15.48
C VAL A 246 11.87 1.27 16.20
N ALA A 247 12.41 2.26 15.46
CA ALA A 247 12.82 3.52 16.08
C ALA A 247 11.64 4.21 16.79
N VAL A 248 10.51 4.39 16.09
CA VAL A 248 9.30 5.01 16.67
C VAL A 248 8.82 4.26 17.91
N ALA A 249 8.76 2.93 17.85
CA ALA A 249 8.37 2.12 19.01
C ALA A 249 9.36 2.27 20.17
N GLY A 250 10.66 2.42 19.88
CA GLY A 250 11.69 2.67 20.89
C GLY A 250 11.42 3.94 21.69
N GLY A 251 11.05 5.02 21.01
CA GLY A 251 10.67 6.26 21.70
C GLY A 251 9.34 6.17 22.45
N GLN A 252 8.35 5.48 21.87
CA GLN A 252 7.04 5.31 22.52
C GLN A 252 7.12 4.41 23.76
N GLN A 253 8.01 3.41 23.76
CA GLN A 253 8.24 2.48 24.87
C GLN A 253 9.37 2.93 25.81
N GLY A 254 10.11 4.01 25.49
CA GLY A 254 11.24 4.50 26.28
C GLY A 254 12.40 3.51 26.38
N THR A 255 12.69 2.77 25.30
CA THR A 255 13.73 1.73 25.29
C THR A 255 14.48 1.68 23.96
N THR A 256 15.76 1.31 24.02
CA THR A 256 16.61 1.09 22.85
C THR A 256 16.27 -0.22 22.11
N ALA A 257 15.62 -1.16 22.80
CA ALA A 257 15.21 -2.44 22.26
C ALA A 257 13.70 -2.64 22.49
N PRO A 258 12.85 -1.97 21.70
CA PRO A 258 11.41 -2.09 21.85
C PRO A 258 10.94 -3.50 21.54
N VAL A 259 9.87 -3.89 22.22
CA VAL A 259 9.22 -5.19 22.04
C VAL A 259 8.01 -5.07 21.11
N GLU A 260 7.59 -6.21 20.58
CA GLU A 260 6.35 -6.32 19.80
C GLU A 260 5.14 -5.84 20.63
N TYR A 261 4.19 -5.15 19.99
CA TYR A 261 2.86 -4.90 20.55
C TYR A 261 2.05 -6.20 20.51
N THR A 262 1.63 -6.69 21.68
CA THR A 262 1.04 -8.01 21.86
C THR A 262 -0.41 -7.99 22.32
N ASP A 263 -0.83 -7.01 23.13
CA ASP A 263 -2.25 -6.78 23.47
C ASP A 263 -2.78 -5.62 22.63
N VAL A 264 -3.07 -5.93 21.37
CA VAL A 264 -3.56 -4.96 20.40
C VAL A 264 -5.09 -4.97 20.39
N ARG A 265 -5.71 -3.78 20.43
CA ARG A 265 -7.18 -3.64 20.38
C ARG A 265 -7.62 -2.78 19.20
N LEU A 266 -8.46 -3.34 18.35
CA LEU A 266 -9.17 -2.61 17.31
C LEU A 266 -10.49 -2.09 17.87
N VAL A 267 -10.62 -0.77 17.91
CA VAL A 267 -11.89 -0.07 18.16
C VAL A 267 -12.51 0.24 16.80
N LEU A 268 -13.50 -0.57 16.42
CA LEU A 268 -14.22 -0.46 15.15
C LEU A 268 -15.54 0.26 15.37
N LEU A 269 -15.63 1.51 14.90
CA LEU A 269 -16.84 2.32 15.02
C LEU A 269 -17.88 1.90 13.98
N ASN A 270 -19.15 1.88 14.39
CA ASN A 270 -20.25 1.54 13.52
C ASN A 270 -21.48 2.38 13.87
N SER A 271 -22.05 3.04 12.86
CA SER A 271 -23.31 3.73 13.00
C SER A 271 -24.47 2.73 13.00
N VAL A 272 -25.42 2.92 13.91
CA VAL A 272 -26.61 2.05 14.00
C VAL A 272 -27.38 2.10 12.68
N GLY A 273 -27.58 0.93 12.08
CA GLY A 273 -28.24 0.79 10.78
C GLY A 273 -27.31 0.27 9.69
N ASP A 274 -26.00 0.44 9.86
CA ASP A 274 -25.00 -0.10 8.94
C ASP A 274 -24.79 -1.61 9.12
N ALA A 275 -24.42 -2.27 8.03
CA ALA A 275 -24.26 -3.71 7.99
C ALA A 275 -23.06 -4.17 8.82
N ARG A 276 -23.28 -5.07 9.76
CA ARG A 276 -22.22 -5.62 10.60
C ARG A 276 -21.59 -6.87 9.98
N PRO A 277 -20.28 -7.09 10.13
CA PRO A 277 -19.69 -8.38 9.85
C PRO A 277 -20.24 -9.43 10.83
N ALA A 278 -20.60 -10.61 10.32
CA ALA A 278 -20.99 -11.72 11.17
C ALA A 278 -19.79 -12.25 11.98
N ALA A 279 -20.02 -12.74 13.19
CA ALA A 279 -18.94 -13.25 14.03
C ALA A 279 -18.20 -14.40 13.32
N GLY A 280 -16.88 -14.25 13.11
CA GLY A 280 -16.04 -15.24 12.42
C GLY A 280 -16.12 -15.21 10.88
N GLU A 281 -16.93 -14.32 10.29
CA GLU A 281 -17.05 -14.17 8.84
C GLU A 281 -16.82 -12.70 8.43
N GLY A 282 -16.13 -12.50 7.30
CA GLY A 282 -15.81 -11.16 6.79
C GLY A 282 -14.40 -10.68 7.10
N VAL A 283 -14.01 -9.56 6.47
CA VAL A 283 -12.62 -9.09 6.42
C VAL A 283 -12.07 -8.76 7.81
N TYR A 284 -12.84 -8.06 8.65
CA TYR A 284 -12.37 -7.62 9.97
C TYR A 284 -12.11 -8.77 10.96
N PRO A 285 -13.06 -9.70 11.24
CA PRO A 285 -12.77 -10.81 12.14
C PRO A 285 -11.61 -11.70 11.65
N LEU A 286 -11.51 -11.94 10.33
CA LEU A 286 -10.44 -12.75 9.76
C LEU A 286 -9.05 -12.10 9.91
N LEU A 287 -8.95 -10.80 9.61
CA LEU A 287 -7.70 -10.07 9.76
C LEU A 287 -7.32 -9.89 11.23
N ALA A 288 -8.30 -9.63 12.10
CA ALA A 288 -8.06 -9.50 13.54
C ALA A 288 -7.53 -10.80 14.14
N ASP A 289 -8.15 -11.96 13.83
CA ASP A 289 -7.65 -13.27 14.26
C ASP A 289 -6.22 -13.52 13.72
N ARG A 290 -5.99 -13.21 12.44
CA ARG A 290 -4.69 -13.45 11.80
C ARG A 290 -3.57 -12.59 12.37
N ALA A 291 -3.89 -11.37 12.80
CA ALA A 291 -2.97 -10.42 13.43
C ALA A 291 -2.91 -10.60 14.97
N GLY A 292 -3.78 -11.41 15.58
CA GLY A 292 -3.87 -11.57 17.03
C GLY A 292 -4.41 -10.33 17.74
N VAL A 293 -5.33 -9.60 17.11
CA VAL A 293 -5.91 -8.35 17.60
C VAL A 293 -7.29 -8.61 18.22
N HIS A 294 -7.55 -8.02 19.38
CA HIS A 294 -8.88 -8.01 19.99
C HIS A 294 -9.79 -7.04 19.25
N LEU A 295 -10.89 -7.53 18.69
CA LEU A 295 -11.87 -6.72 17.94
C LEU A 295 -13.03 -6.29 18.85
N GLU A 296 -13.17 -4.98 19.06
CA GLU A 296 -14.32 -4.35 19.72
C GLU A 296 -15.12 -3.53 18.70
N ILE A 297 -16.39 -3.91 18.49
CA ILE A 297 -17.33 -3.15 17.65
C ILE A 297 -18.14 -2.24 18.56
N VAL A 298 -18.07 -0.93 18.30
CA VAL A 298 -18.73 0.12 19.07
C VAL A 298 -19.87 0.69 18.27
N GLU A 299 -21.08 0.47 18.78
CA GLU A 299 -22.29 1.04 18.18
C GLU A 299 -22.47 2.50 18.61
N LEU A 300 -22.69 3.35 17.61
CA LEU A 300 -22.90 4.78 17.74
C LEU A 300 -24.25 5.16 17.15
N ALA A 301 -24.88 6.18 17.73
CA ALA A 301 -26.11 6.73 17.17
C ALA A 301 -25.84 7.25 15.75
N ALA A 302 -26.79 7.05 14.84
CA ALA A 302 -26.71 7.61 13.51
C ALA A 302 -26.90 9.14 13.58
N ASP A 303 -26.12 9.85 12.77
CA ASP A 303 -26.26 11.30 12.63
C ASP A 303 -27.32 11.58 11.55
N ASP A 304 -28.52 12.00 11.95
CA ASP A 304 -29.64 12.27 11.02
C ASP A 304 -29.54 13.65 10.33
N ALA A 305 -28.65 14.52 10.79
CA ALA A 305 -28.55 15.91 10.35
C ALA A 305 -27.66 16.07 9.11
N ASP A 306 -28.15 16.81 8.11
CA ASP A 306 -27.37 17.16 6.92
C ASP A 306 -26.48 18.38 7.19
N PRO A 307 -25.13 18.24 7.08
CA PRO A 307 -24.19 19.34 7.29
C PRO A 307 -24.34 20.50 6.30
N VAL A 308 -25.12 20.36 5.22
CA VAL A 308 -25.49 21.45 4.31
C VAL A 308 -26.56 22.36 4.90
N HIS A 309 -27.42 21.83 5.78
CA HIS A 309 -28.60 22.53 6.29
C HIS A 309 -28.51 22.93 7.77
N GLY A 310 -27.61 22.31 8.54
CA GLY A 310 -27.41 22.61 9.95
C GLY A 310 -26.12 22.01 10.48
N ASP A 311 -25.87 22.24 11.77
CA ASP A 311 -24.80 21.52 12.46
C ASP A 311 -25.24 20.07 12.67
N VAL A 312 -24.29 19.15 12.54
CA VAL A 312 -24.51 17.70 12.70
C VAL A 312 -24.76 17.35 14.17
N LEU A 313 -23.99 17.98 15.06
CA LEU A 313 -24.09 17.80 16.51
C LEU A 313 -24.11 19.16 17.23
N THR A 314 -24.83 19.21 18.34
CA THR A 314 -24.74 20.28 19.34
C THR A 314 -23.40 20.24 20.08
N ALA A 315 -23.04 21.34 20.76
CA ALA A 315 -21.81 21.39 21.55
C ALA A 315 -21.78 20.35 22.68
N GLU A 316 -22.94 20.11 23.30
CA GLU A 316 -23.12 19.08 24.33
C GLU A 316 -22.93 17.67 23.77
N GLU A 317 -23.48 17.38 22.58
CA GLU A 317 -23.30 16.10 21.90
C GLU A 317 -21.84 15.87 21.46
N VAL A 318 -21.15 16.91 20.97
CA VAL A 318 -19.72 16.84 20.67
C VAL A 318 -18.92 16.50 21.93
N SER A 319 -19.19 17.16 23.06
CA SER A 319 -18.50 16.85 24.32
C SER A 319 -18.76 15.42 24.77
N ALA A 320 -20.02 14.97 24.73
CA ALA A 320 -20.41 13.61 25.10
C ALA A 320 -19.75 12.55 24.20
N ALA A 321 -19.66 12.80 22.89
CA ALA A 321 -19.02 11.90 21.94
C ALA A 321 -17.50 11.82 22.15
N ILE A 322 -16.83 12.95 22.41
CA ILE A 322 -15.41 12.97 22.80
C ILE A 322 -15.21 12.17 24.10
N ASP A 323 -16.02 12.41 25.13
CA ASP A 323 -15.91 11.70 26.41
C ASP A 323 -16.19 10.19 26.26
N ARG A 324 -17.09 9.79 25.36
CA ARG A 324 -17.30 8.38 24.98
C ARG A 324 -16.04 7.77 24.37
N GLY A 325 -15.40 8.48 23.45
CA GLY A 325 -14.12 8.06 22.86
C GLY A 325 -13.01 7.92 23.89
N ARG A 326 -12.93 8.87 24.83
CA ARG A 326 -11.94 8.83 25.91
C ARG A 326 -12.13 7.61 26.81
N ALA A 327 -13.37 7.36 27.23
CA ALA A 327 -13.70 6.19 28.05
C ALA A 327 -13.42 4.86 27.32
N LEU A 328 -13.61 4.80 26.00
CA LEU A 328 -13.25 3.64 25.18
C LEU A 328 -11.75 3.35 25.24
N ALA A 329 -10.91 4.37 25.01
CA ALA A 329 -9.46 4.23 25.08
C ALA A 329 -8.99 3.85 26.49
N GLU A 330 -9.51 4.53 27.53
CA GLU A 330 -9.15 4.25 28.92
C GLU A 330 -9.47 2.80 29.30
N ARG A 331 -10.66 2.28 28.96
CA ARG A 331 -11.00 0.87 29.21
C ARG A 331 -10.11 -0.10 28.45
N ALA A 332 -9.77 0.22 27.20
CA ALA A 332 -8.88 -0.62 26.40
C ALA A 332 -7.47 -0.70 27.05
N VAL A 333 -6.91 0.45 27.43
CA VAL A 333 -5.60 0.57 28.08
C VAL A 333 -5.60 -0.06 29.48
N ASP A 334 -6.61 0.21 30.31
CA ASP A 334 -6.77 -0.40 31.63
C ASP A 334 -6.96 -1.93 31.53
N GLY A 335 -7.53 -2.37 30.41
CA GLY A 335 -7.64 -3.79 30.07
C GLY A 335 -6.31 -4.45 29.69
N GLY A 336 -5.23 -3.69 29.50
CA GLY A 336 -3.90 -4.19 29.14
C GLY A 336 -3.40 -3.80 27.76
N ALA A 337 -4.18 -3.04 26.96
CA ALA A 337 -3.80 -2.73 25.59
C ALA A 337 -2.46 -1.98 25.52
N ASP A 338 -1.52 -2.49 24.73
CA ASP A 338 -0.24 -1.84 24.44
C ASP A 338 -0.24 -1.10 23.09
N LEU A 339 -1.28 -1.30 22.28
CA LEU A 339 -1.52 -0.62 21.01
C LEU A 339 -3.02 -0.57 20.70
N LEU A 340 -3.52 0.58 20.26
CA LEU A 340 -4.88 0.71 19.72
C LEU A 340 -4.84 0.80 18.20
N VAL A 341 -5.87 0.27 17.54
CA VAL A 341 -6.14 0.46 16.12
C VAL A 341 -7.52 1.10 15.99
N LEU A 342 -7.62 2.15 15.17
CA LEU A 342 -8.88 2.79 14.84
C LEU A 342 -9.39 2.34 13.47
N GLY A 343 -10.69 2.10 13.38
CA GLY A 343 -11.38 1.85 12.11
C GLY A 343 -12.85 2.22 12.19
N THR A 344 -13.50 2.23 11.03
CA THR A 344 -14.96 2.38 10.92
C THR A 344 -15.53 1.44 9.85
N LEU A 345 -16.76 1.01 10.06
CA LEU A 345 -17.59 0.32 9.08
C LEU A 345 -18.42 1.30 8.24
N SER A 346 -18.57 2.53 8.73
CA SER A 346 -19.39 3.59 8.15
C SER A 346 -18.55 4.45 7.18
N ASP A 347 -19.21 5.20 6.28
CA ASP A 347 -18.50 6.10 5.36
C ASP A 347 -18.17 7.45 6.00
N ALA A 348 -16.91 7.61 6.44
CA ALA A 348 -16.39 8.88 6.97
C ALA A 348 -15.80 9.79 5.88
N GLY A 349 -15.86 9.42 4.59
CA GLY A 349 -15.08 10.08 3.53
C GLY A 349 -15.48 11.53 3.25
N THR A 350 -16.79 11.81 3.21
CA THR A 350 -17.32 13.17 2.95
C THR A 350 -17.00 14.16 4.08
N PRO A 351 -17.33 13.88 5.35
CA PRO A 351 -17.01 14.80 6.45
C PRO A 351 -15.50 14.98 6.61
N ALA A 352 -14.72 13.91 6.45
CA ALA A 352 -13.26 13.96 6.46
C ALA A 352 -12.70 14.88 5.36
N ALA A 353 -13.17 14.74 4.12
CA ALA A 353 -12.75 15.60 3.01
C ALA A 353 -13.08 17.08 3.27
N ALA A 354 -14.24 17.40 3.85
CA ALA A 354 -14.61 18.77 4.18
C ALA A 354 -13.69 19.35 5.28
N ILE A 355 -13.46 18.63 6.36
CA ILE A 355 -12.60 19.10 7.46
C ILE A 355 -11.15 19.23 7.00
N VAL A 356 -10.60 18.22 6.31
CA VAL A 356 -9.23 18.28 5.78
C VAL A 356 -9.08 19.40 4.76
N SER A 357 -10.09 19.66 3.92
CA SER A 357 -10.12 20.82 3.02
C SER A 357 -9.95 22.14 3.78
N LEU A 358 -10.63 22.33 4.91
CA LEU A 358 -10.49 23.55 5.72
C LEU A 358 -9.12 23.72 6.35
N LEU A 359 -8.54 22.61 6.83
CA LEU A 359 -7.26 22.63 7.54
C LEU A 359 -6.08 22.78 6.58
N THR A 360 -6.22 22.35 5.33
CA THR A 360 -5.11 22.29 4.35
C THR A 360 -5.25 23.25 3.18
N GLY A 361 -6.47 23.76 2.92
CA GLY A 361 -6.79 24.56 1.74
C GLY A 361 -6.97 23.75 0.45
N ALA A 362 -6.93 22.41 0.51
CA ALA A 362 -7.21 21.57 -0.65
C ALA A 362 -8.70 21.62 -1.05
N GLU A 363 -9.00 21.45 -2.33
CA GLU A 363 -10.38 21.38 -2.82
C GLU A 363 -11.00 20.01 -2.50
N PRO A 364 -12.25 19.94 -1.98
CA PRO A 364 -12.87 18.67 -1.58
C PRO A 364 -12.87 17.55 -2.64
N PRO A 365 -13.10 17.84 -3.95
CA PRO A 365 -12.99 16.80 -5.00
C PRO A 365 -11.62 16.13 -5.08
N ALA A 366 -10.53 16.81 -4.68
CA ALA A 366 -9.19 16.22 -4.68
C ALA A 366 -8.95 15.28 -3.49
N LEU A 367 -9.82 15.32 -2.47
CA LEU A 367 -9.68 14.53 -1.24
C LEU A 367 -10.57 13.27 -1.26
N LEU A 368 -11.69 13.31 -1.99
CA LEU A 368 -12.63 12.20 -2.07
C LEU A 368 -12.11 11.06 -2.97
N ALA A 369 -12.11 9.83 -2.43
CA ALA A 369 -11.91 8.63 -3.23
C ALA A 369 -13.08 8.39 -4.19
N ARG A 370 -12.79 7.77 -5.34
CA ARG A 370 -13.82 7.32 -6.29
C ARG A 370 -14.67 6.21 -5.68
N ILE A 371 -15.96 6.22 -5.96
CA ILE A 371 -16.91 5.22 -5.47
C ILE A 371 -17.00 4.11 -6.51
N ALA A 372 -16.72 2.87 -6.12
CA ALA A 372 -16.91 1.70 -6.97
C ALA A 372 -18.29 1.07 -6.69
N THR A 373 -19.01 0.70 -7.74
CA THR A 373 -20.23 -0.11 -7.64
C THR A 373 -19.88 -1.58 -7.44
N ALA A 374 -20.86 -2.40 -7.06
CA ALA A 374 -20.68 -3.85 -6.90
C ALA A 374 -20.16 -4.54 -8.18
N ASP A 375 -20.46 -3.98 -9.36
CA ASP A 375 -20.01 -4.49 -10.66
C ASP A 375 -18.61 -3.97 -11.06
N GLY A 376 -17.93 -3.23 -10.18
CA GLY A 376 -16.57 -2.72 -10.39
C GLY A 376 -16.46 -1.45 -11.23
N HIS A 377 -17.59 -0.81 -11.59
CA HIS A 377 -17.62 0.47 -12.28
C HIS A 377 -17.52 1.64 -11.30
N VAL A 378 -16.99 2.79 -11.75
CA VAL A 378 -16.98 4.02 -10.94
C VAL A 378 -18.33 4.71 -11.03
N ASP A 379 -18.94 5.00 -9.88
CA ASP A 379 -20.14 5.82 -9.78
C ASP A 379 -19.76 7.30 -9.66
N ASP A 380 -19.64 7.96 -10.82
CA ASP A 380 -19.35 9.39 -10.89
C ASP A 380 -20.47 10.24 -10.27
N ASN A 381 -21.74 9.82 -10.34
CA ASN A 381 -22.85 10.60 -9.82
C ASN A 381 -22.85 10.62 -8.29
N ALA A 382 -22.65 9.46 -7.66
CA ALA A 382 -22.51 9.37 -6.22
C ALA A 382 -21.28 10.15 -5.74
N TRP A 383 -20.16 10.08 -6.47
CA TRP A 383 -18.96 10.86 -6.15
C TRP A 383 -19.19 12.38 -6.29
N MET A 384 -19.86 12.82 -7.35
CA MET A 384 -20.22 14.23 -7.57
C MET A 384 -21.17 14.74 -6.47
N ALA A 385 -22.11 13.91 -6.02
CA ALA A 385 -22.99 14.25 -4.92
C ALA A 385 -22.20 14.48 -3.62
N ARG A 386 -21.26 13.58 -3.26
CA ARG A 386 -20.37 13.78 -2.11
C ARG A 386 -19.55 15.06 -2.22
N ALA A 387 -19.01 15.35 -3.41
CA ALA A 387 -18.26 16.57 -3.67
C ALA A 387 -19.11 17.84 -3.50
N ALA A 388 -20.36 17.81 -3.97
CA ALA A 388 -21.31 18.91 -3.80
C ALA A 388 -21.65 19.12 -2.33
N THR A 389 -22.03 18.05 -1.61
CA THR A 389 -22.30 18.09 -0.16
C THR A 389 -21.14 18.71 0.62
N ALA A 390 -19.91 18.24 0.39
CA ALA A 390 -18.73 18.80 1.05
C ALA A 390 -18.56 20.30 0.75
N ARG A 391 -18.69 20.72 -0.51
CA ARG A 391 -18.55 22.14 -0.91
C ARG A 391 -19.65 23.03 -0.31
N ASP A 392 -20.88 22.55 -0.30
CA ASP A 392 -22.03 23.31 0.19
C ASP A 392 -21.99 23.44 1.72
N ALA A 393 -21.61 22.39 2.43
CA ALA A 393 -21.37 22.43 3.87
C ALA A 393 -20.23 23.43 4.20
N LEU A 394 -19.12 23.39 3.46
CA LEU A 394 -18.03 24.35 3.62
C LEU A 394 -18.44 25.80 3.32
N ARG A 395 -19.34 25.99 2.36
CA ARG A 395 -19.88 27.31 2.04
C ARG A 395 -20.72 27.85 3.20
N ARG A 396 -21.55 27.01 3.82
CA ARG A 396 -22.37 27.37 4.99
C ARG A 396 -21.50 27.82 6.15
N ILE A 397 -20.46 27.06 6.47
CA ILE A 397 -19.63 27.31 7.67
C ILE A 397 -18.46 28.26 7.43
N ARG A 398 -18.43 28.98 6.29
CA ARG A 398 -17.32 29.86 5.90
C ARG A 398 -16.96 30.92 6.96
N ALA A 399 -17.96 31.37 7.72
CA ALA A 399 -17.82 32.38 8.77
C ALA A 399 -17.83 31.78 10.19
N ALA A 400 -17.93 30.45 10.33
CA ALA A 400 -17.96 29.78 11.61
C ALA A 400 -16.59 29.72 12.28
N ALA A 401 -16.57 29.44 13.58
CA ALA A 401 -15.36 29.14 14.32
C ALA A 401 -14.68 27.89 13.74
N ARG A 402 -13.35 27.92 13.65
CA ARG A 402 -12.53 26.84 13.10
C ARG A 402 -11.80 26.04 14.19
N ASP A 403 -12.26 26.16 15.43
CA ASP A 403 -11.72 25.29 16.49
C ASP A 403 -12.22 23.85 16.29
N PRO A 404 -11.47 22.83 16.75
CA PRO A 404 -11.78 21.44 16.48
C PRO A 404 -13.17 20.98 16.93
N ARG A 405 -13.68 21.49 18.06
CA ARG A 405 -15.00 21.11 18.58
C ARG A 405 -16.12 21.67 17.72
N SER A 406 -15.99 22.92 17.28
CA SER A 406 -16.92 23.52 16.31
C SER A 406 -16.92 22.77 14.98
N LEU A 407 -15.76 22.31 14.49
CA LEU A 407 -15.68 21.53 13.25
C LEU A 407 -16.32 20.14 13.39
N LEU A 408 -16.14 19.47 14.52
CA LEU A 408 -16.81 18.21 14.83
C LEU A 408 -18.33 18.38 14.84
N GLY A 409 -18.84 19.43 15.49
CA GLY A 409 -20.28 19.71 15.52
C GLY A 409 -20.84 20.08 14.17
N ALA A 410 -20.15 20.96 13.43
CA ALA A 410 -20.68 21.49 12.18
C ALA A 410 -20.56 20.52 10.99
N LEU A 411 -19.55 19.65 10.97
CA LEU A 411 -19.23 18.77 9.84
C LEU A 411 -18.96 17.31 10.21
N GLY A 412 -18.35 17.05 11.36
CA GLY A 412 -17.70 15.77 11.65
C GLY A 412 -18.64 14.65 12.09
N GLY A 413 -19.62 14.97 12.93
CA GLY A 413 -20.55 13.98 13.47
C GLY A 413 -19.97 13.11 14.59
N THR A 414 -20.74 12.10 14.99
CA THR A 414 -20.50 11.30 16.19
C THR A 414 -19.24 10.45 16.07
N GLU A 415 -19.01 9.79 14.93
CA GLU A 415 -17.85 8.90 14.76
C GLU A 415 -16.52 9.65 14.84
N LEU A 416 -16.41 10.80 14.18
CA LEU A 416 -15.19 11.62 14.22
C LEU A 416 -14.94 12.18 15.63
N ALA A 417 -16.00 12.56 16.35
CA ALA A 417 -15.85 13.05 17.72
C ALA A 417 -15.38 11.94 18.68
N VAL A 418 -15.95 10.73 18.55
CA VAL A 418 -15.52 9.54 19.30
C VAL A 418 -14.08 9.17 18.96
N ALA A 419 -13.71 9.08 17.68
CA ALA A 419 -12.35 8.77 17.25
C ALA A 419 -11.33 9.81 17.76
N THR A 420 -11.70 11.10 17.76
CA THR A 420 -10.87 12.17 18.32
C THR A 420 -10.67 11.97 19.83
N GLY A 421 -11.73 11.61 20.56
CA GLY A 421 -11.66 11.27 21.99
C GLY A 421 -10.74 10.08 22.28
N VAL A 422 -10.79 9.02 21.46
CA VAL A 422 -9.90 7.85 21.60
C VAL A 422 -8.44 8.27 21.49
N ILE A 423 -8.09 9.06 20.48
CA ILE A 423 -6.70 9.52 20.27
C ILE A 423 -6.22 10.39 21.44
N LEU A 424 -7.05 11.32 21.91
CA LEU A 424 -6.70 12.19 23.04
C LEU A 424 -6.39 11.39 24.30
N ALA A 425 -7.25 10.44 24.66
CA ALA A 425 -7.05 9.62 25.85
C ALA A 425 -5.87 8.65 25.71
N ALA A 426 -5.73 7.97 24.57
CA ALA A 426 -4.61 7.07 24.32
C ALA A 426 -3.25 7.78 24.43
N ALA A 427 -3.13 8.98 23.84
CA ALA A 427 -1.92 9.77 23.92
C ALA A 427 -1.62 10.26 25.35
N THR A 428 -2.64 10.66 26.13
CA THR A 428 -2.46 10.99 27.56
C THR A 428 -1.97 9.78 28.36
N ARG A 429 -2.41 8.58 27.98
CA ARG A 429 -1.98 7.31 28.57
C ARG A 429 -0.70 6.75 27.95
N GLN A 430 -0.02 7.51 27.08
CA GLN A 430 1.21 7.10 26.41
C GLN A 430 1.06 5.76 25.66
N THR A 431 -0.13 5.52 25.10
CA THR A 431 -0.45 4.33 24.32
C THR A 431 -0.53 4.71 22.84
N PRO A 432 0.27 4.08 21.95
CA PRO A 432 0.23 4.40 20.54
C PRO A 432 -1.11 4.01 19.89
N VAL A 433 -1.47 4.74 18.83
CA VAL A 433 -2.69 4.50 18.06
C VAL A 433 -2.33 4.36 16.58
N VAL A 434 -2.65 3.21 15.99
CA VAL A 434 -2.64 3.05 14.53
C VAL A 434 -3.90 3.68 13.97
N ILE A 435 -3.72 4.70 13.13
CA ILE A 435 -4.79 5.32 12.36
C ILE A 435 -4.83 4.72 10.96
N ASP A 436 -6.04 4.65 10.41
CA ASP A 436 -6.31 4.22 9.05
C ASP A 436 -7.50 5.01 8.51
N GLY A 437 -7.54 5.15 7.20
CA GLY A 437 -8.66 5.78 6.51
C GLY A 437 -8.90 7.27 6.78
N PRO A 438 -9.87 7.86 6.07
CA PRO A 438 -10.33 9.23 6.29
C PRO A 438 -10.73 9.56 7.73
N LEU A 439 -11.37 8.63 8.45
CA LEU A 439 -11.75 8.82 9.85
C LEU A 439 -10.50 9.04 10.71
N GLY A 440 -9.55 8.09 10.67
CA GLY A 440 -8.38 8.09 11.54
C GLY A 440 -7.49 9.31 11.32
N VAL A 441 -7.23 9.68 10.05
CA VAL A 441 -6.38 10.84 9.75
C VAL A 441 -7.03 12.16 10.15
N THR A 442 -8.35 12.29 9.96
CA THR A 442 -9.09 13.51 10.30
C THR A 442 -9.20 13.67 11.81
N ALA A 443 -9.51 12.58 12.52
CA ALA A 443 -9.51 12.55 13.98
C ALA A 443 -8.11 12.89 14.54
N GLY A 444 -7.03 12.40 13.92
CA GLY A 444 -5.66 12.74 14.28
C GLY A 444 -5.35 14.23 14.13
N LEU A 445 -5.80 14.86 13.04
CA LEU A 445 -5.64 16.31 12.82
C LEU A 445 -6.40 17.14 13.86
N LEU A 446 -7.65 16.77 14.14
CA LEU A 446 -8.47 17.43 15.15
C LEU A 446 -7.88 17.26 16.56
N ALA A 447 -7.42 16.05 16.89
CA ALA A 447 -6.76 15.75 18.15
C ALA A 447 -5.45 16.54 18.31
N ARG A 448 -4.65 16.69 17.24
CA ARG A 448 -3.45 17.54 17.23
C ARG A 448 -3.79 19.00 17.49
N ASP A 449 -4.85 19.51 16.88
CA ASP A 449 -5.26 20.91 17.06
C ASP A 449 -5.82 21.18 18.47
N ILE A 450 -6.32 20.14 19.17
CA ILE A 450 -6.67 20.20 20.60
C ILE A 450 -5.43 20.08 21.49
N ALA A 451 -4.57 19.10 21.21
CA ALA A 451 -3.35 18.79 21.97
C ALA A 451 -2.24 18.35 21.00
N GLY A 452 -1.28 19.23 20.73
CA GLY A 452 -0.28 19.07 19.66
C GLY A 452 0.60 17.82 19.78
N GLN A 453 0.75 17.29 20.98
CA GLN A 453 1.57 16.13 21.33
C GLN A 453 0.96 14.82 20.81
N THR A 454 -0.37 14.78 20.60
CA THR A 454 -1.10 13.57 20.15
C THR A 454 -0.50 12.93 18.91
N ARG A 455 -0.08 13.72 17.92
CA ARG A 455 0.50 13.22 16.66
C ARG A 455 1.72 12.33 16.85
N HIS A 456 2.47 12.48 17.94
CA HIS A 456 3.68 11.70 18.24
C HIS A 456 3.34 10.28 18.75
N TRP A 457 2.08 10.05 19.11
CA TRP A 457 1.53 8.75 19.51
C TRP A 457 0.79 8.06 18.36
N LEU A 458 0.72 8.68 17.18
CA LEU A 458 0.04 8.11 16.02
C LEU A 458 1.01 7.30 15.14
N LEU A 459 0.50 6.20 14.61
CA LEU A 459 1.17 5.37 13.62
C LEU A 459 0.29 5.26 12.38
N LEU A 460 0.89 5.36 11.20
CA LEU A 460 0.23 5.06 9.93
C LEU A 460 0.97 3.88 9.30
N LEU A 461 0.30 2.75 9.14
CA LEU A 461 0.96 1.56 8.58
C LEU A 461 0.89 1.52 7.05
N ASP A 462 -0.24 1.91 6.47
CA ASP A 462 -0.44 2.06 5.02
C ASP A 462 -1.46 3.18 4.80
N HIS A 463 -1.31 3.96 3.73
CA HIS A 463 -2.23 5.05 3.42
C HIS A 463 -3.40 4.64 2.49
N GLY A 464 -3.43 3.39 2.02
CA GLY A 464 -4.44 2.83 1.11
C GLY A 464 -4.52 3.46 -0.28
N GLY A 465 -3.64 4.41 -0.61
CA GLY A 465 -3.77 5.25 -1.80
C GLY A 465 -4.84 6.33 -1.65
N HIS A 466 -5.47 6.47 -0.49
CA HIS A 466 -6.58 7.38 -0.26
C HIS A 466 -6.10 8.85 -0.24
N PRO A 467 -6.66 9.77 -1.05
CA PRO A 467 -6.17 11.15 -1.14
C PRO A 467 -6.23 11.93 0.18
N THR A 468 -7.35 11.85 0.92
CA THR A 468 -7.45 12.43 2.28
C THR A 468 -6.37 11.92 3.23
N VAL A 469 -6.08 10.61 3.22
CA VAL A 469 -5.09 10.00 4.12
C VAL A 469 -3.70 10.49 3.80
N LYS A 470 -3.31 10.54 2.52
CA LYS A 470 -2.01 11.06 2.11
C LYS A 470 -1.78 12.50 2.57
N LEU A 471 -2.70 13.39 2.22
CA LEU A 471 -2.54 14.81 2.56
C LEU A 471 -2.60 15.03 4.08
N GLY A 472 -3.52 14.34 4.77
CA GLY A 472 -3.63 14.45 6.22
C GLY A 472 -2.40 13.90 6.95
N ALA A 473 -1.83 12.79 6.46
CA ALA A 473 -0.60 12.21 6.99
C ALA A 473 0.59 13.15 6.83
N ASP A 474 0.74 13.78 5.65
CA ASP A 474 1.78 14.79 5.42
C ASP A 474 1.69 15.94 6.44
N VAL A 475 0.46 16.40 6.72
CA VAL A 475 0.19 17.49 7.67
C VAL A 475 0.40 17.05 9.13
N LEU A 476 0.20 15.77 9.44
CA LEU A 476 0.54 15.18 10.74
C LEU A 476 2.04 14.88 10.88
N GLY A 477 2.80 14.89 9.78
CA GLY A 477 4.19 14.44 9.75
C GLY A 477 4.34 12.93 9.91
N LEU A 478 3.31 12.17 9.49
CA LEU A 478 3.29 10.72 9.53
C LEU A 478 3.67 10.15 8.17
N TYR A 479 4.60 9.21 8.17
CA TYR A 479 5.00 8.47 6.97
C TYR A 479 4.49 7.04 7.09
N PRO A 480 3.79 6.52 6.07
CA PRO A 480 3.27 5.17 6.15
C PRO A 480 4.43 4.15 6.18
N VAL A 481 4.35 3.19 7.10
CA VAL A 481 5.38 2.14 7.25
C VAL A 481 5.51 1.30 5.96
N LEU A 482 4.41 1.12 5.25
CA LEU A 482 4.30 0.37 3.99
C LEU A 482 3.57 1.21 2.93
N ASP A 483 3.83 0.94 1.65
CA ASP A 483 3.06 1.46 0.51
C ASP A 483 2.45 0.30 -0.30
N LEU A 484 1.58 -0.45 0.36
CA LEU A 484 0.82 -1.57 -0.22
C LEU A 484 -0.41 -1.10 -1.01
N LYS A 485 -0.90 0.11 -0.75
CA LYS A 485 -2.08 0.71 -1.41
C LYS A 485 -3.32 -0.18 -1.22
N LEU A 486 -3.55 -0.60 0.02
CA LEU A 486 -4.66 -1.47 0.36
C LEU A 486 -5.99 -0.72 0.28
N GLY A 487 -7.03 -1.39 -0.22
CA GLY A 487 -8.39 -0.86 -0.31
C GLY A 487 -9.40 -1.72 0.45
N LEU A 488 -9.01 -2.26 1.61
CA LEU A 488 -9.79 -3.25 2.36
C LEU A 488 -10.85 -2.62 3.28
N GLY A 489 -10.76 -1.32 3.53
CA GLY A 489 -11.63 -0.58 4.46
C GLY A 489 -10.84 0.05 5.61
N GLU A 490 -11.46 1.00 6.31
CA GLU A 490 -10.83 1.74 7.41
C GLU A 490 -10.63 0.83 8.63
N GLY A 491 -9.38 0.68 9.06
CA GLY A 491 -8.93 -0.25 10.10
C GLY A 491 -8.49 -1.61 9.53
N ALA A 492 -9.07 -2.05 8.41
CA ALA A 492 -8.70 -3.31 7.77
C ALA A 492 -7.32 -3.24 7.10
N ASN A 493 -6.94 -2.10 6.52
CA ASN A 493 -5.59 -1.93 5.97
C ASN A 493 -4.55 -1.98 7.09
N ALA A 494 -4.83 -1.33 8.22
CA ALA A 494 -4.00 -1.39 9.42
C ALA A 494 -3.83 -2.84 9.93
N LEU A 495 -4.92 -3.60 10.06
CA LEU A 495 -4.85 -5.01 10.48
C LEU A 495 -4.01 -5.88 9.52
N ALA A 496 -4.13 -5.64 8.22
CA ALA A 496 -3.37 -6.38 7.21
C ALA A 496 -1.86 -6.04 7.25
N ALA A 497 -1.51 -4.80 7.57
CA ALA A 497 -0.13 -4.30 7.63
C ALA A 497 0.57 -4.59 8.97
N LEU A 498 -0.18 -4.66 10.07
CA LEU A 498 0.34 -4.80 11.44
C LEU A 498 1.32 -5.98 11.64
N PRO A 499 1.08 -7.19 11.10
CA PRO A 499 1.99 -8.31 11.28
C PRO A 499 3.42 -8.04 10.77
N LEU A 500 3.58 -7.20 9.74
CA LEU A 500 4.90 -6.83 9.22
C LEU A 500 5.62 -5.87 10.18
N ALA A 501 4.91 -4.90 10.74
CA ALA A 501 5.43 -4.00 11.78
C ALA A 501 5.83 -4.79 13.04
N GLN A 502 5.00 -5.72 13.50
CA GLN A 502 5.29 -6.63 14.60
C GLN A 502 6.52 -7.51 14.32
N THR A 503 6.65 -8.01 13.08
CA THR A 503 7.83 -8.78 12.67
C THR A 503 9.11 -7.95 12.76
N ALA A 504 9.07 -6.67 12.37
CA ALA A 504 10.23 -5.78 12.49
C ALA A 504 10.66 -5.58 13.94
N LEU A 505 9.71 -5.38 14.86
CA LEU A 505 9.96 -5.28 16.30
C LEU A 505 10.55 -6.58 16.86
N ALA A 506 9.96 -7.72 16.50
CA ALA A 506 10.42 -9.04 16.95
C ALA A 506 11.86 -9.34 16.47
N LEU A 507 12.18 -9.04 15.21
CA LEU A 507 13.54 -9.18 14.68
C LEU A 507 14.50 -8.20 15.36
N GLY A 508 14.11 -6.94 15.50
CA GLY A 508 14.90 -5.92 16.17
C GLY A 508 15.22 -6.28 17.61
N ALA A 509 14.30 -6.93 18.33
CA ALA A 509 14.52 -7.37 19.71
C ALA A 509 15.35 -8.66 19.82
N ALA A 510 15.23 -9.59 18.85
CA ALA A 510 15.84 -10.91 18.92
C ALA A 510 17.27 -10.98 18.39
N LEU A 511 17.64 -10.12 17.43
CA LEU A 511 18.97 -10.15 16.81
C LEU A 511 20.01 -9.48 17.72
N THR A 512 21.22 -10.04 17.71
CA THR A 512 22.39 -9.54 18.45
C THR A 512 23.27 -8.66 17.56
N SER A 513 24.06 -7.79 18.17
CA SER A 513 25.10 -7.03 17.46
C SER A 513 26.37 -7.87 17.27
N ASP A 514 27.02 -7.76 16.11
CA ASP A 514 28.32 -8.38 15.82
C ASP A 514 29.51 -7.68 16.51
N VAL A 515 29.25 -6.59 17.22
CA VAL A 515 30.27 -5.89 18.00
C VAL A 515 30.49 -6.68 19.29
N GLU A 516 31.58 -7.46 19.35
CA GLU A 516 32.13 -7.92 20.63
C GLU A 516 32.26 -6.68 21.53
N PRO A 517 31.73 -6.70 22.77
CA PRO A 517 32.01 -5.62 23.70
C PRO A 517 33.54 -5.54 23.80
N ALA A 518 34.12 -4.38 23.50
CA ALA A 518 35.52 -4.16 23.75
C ALA A 518 35.74 -4.47 25.23
N ASP A 519 36.44 -5.58 25.51
CA ASP A 519 36.89 -5.90 26.84
C ASP A 519 37.55 -4.63 27.39
N GLY A 520 36.99 -4.12 28.48
CA GLY A 520 37.49 -2.91 29.10
C GLY A 520 38.97 -3.12 29.40
N ASP A 521 39.80 -2.22 28.90
CA ASP A 521 41.15 -2.02 29.44
C ASP A 521 40.98 -1.64 30.91
N SER A 522 41.02 -2.67 31.76
CA SER A 522 41.37 -2.53 33.15
C SER A 522 42.88 -2.28 33.20
N ASP A 523 43.26 -1.02 33.38
CA ASP A 523 44.54 -0.62 33.96
C ASP A 523 44.33 0.52 34.97
#